data_AF-A0A9E3BHS9-F1
#
_entry.id   AF-A0A9E3BHS9-F1
#
_cell.length_a   1.000
_cell.length_b   1.000
_cell.length_c   1.000
_cell.angle_alpha   90.00
_cell.angle_beta   90.00
_cell.angle_gamma   90.00
#
_symmetry.space_group_name_H-M   'P 1'
#
loop_
_entity.id
_entity.type
_entity.pdbx_description
1 polymer ?
#
loop_
_entity_poly.entity_id
_entity_poly.type
_entity_poly.pdbx_seq_one_letter_code
_entity_poly.pdbx_strand_id
1 'polypeptide(L)'
;MGLWFGTLIALFLLIAPGAIVGRITQLTWPIAIAIAPALTYGVVALAIIPFGALGIPWNGWTALATLAAVCLLMTGLQLMLARYRDTEAQARGIAGRPALTVAAGVLLGASLIMWAAYRGIVHWQSIPSTWDAVWHANTVRFILDTGQASSTHMGELRNVETHAPLFYPSVFHALTAVFCQLTGAAPTTGYTLSSLATSVWLFPSSAAMLTWHLLRPRIGDWGTAGAAATAGVLSASFTSVPYVEFGVAAMPNLAAYGVAIPTFVLCTSTLRHRDRIPVAVLALVGVFSVHLTGGFVVILFLLAWWLLDGWWHPTRGRVADLSTLAAVAVPTALILAPQFIGVARQADIIAGHAFPSFKSVKQGVIDALLLHTRHLNDFPTQYGLIVLAAIGMMILLYQRIWWPPVVWLLVTVATVYAGAPFHNLLGTAIEQFSQFFYNDPRRLSAVVTMVVTPMAGVAVFTLVVALVAETKRLTERFTRLPARVWAAATVVLLVATTVFTARHYLYRHLVLFGDKYDSVIIDQKDLDAFAYLASLPGARTTL
;
A
#
# COMPACT_ATOMS: atom_id res chain seq x y z
N MET A 1 18.00 18.00 -9.38
CA MET A 1 16.61 17.55 -9.22
C MET A 1 16.18 17.85 -7.78
N GLY A 2 15.02 18.46 -7.53
CA GLY A 2 14.54 18.70 -6.15
C GLY A 2 13.63 17.57 -5.66
N LEU A 3 13.43 17.47 -4.34
CA LEU A 3 12.64 16.41 -3.68
C LEU A 3 11.24 16.24 -4.31
N TRP A 4 10.46 17.32 -4.42
CA TRP A 4 9.13 17.31 -5.02
C TRP A 4 9.13 16.77 -6.46
N PHE A 5 10.02 17.31 -7.30
CA PHE A 5 10.09 16.92 -8.70
C PHE A 5 10.53 15.47 -8.87
N GLY A 6 11.51 15.02 -8.06
CA GLY A 6 11.94 13.62 -8.03
C GLY A 6 10.83 12.67 -7.60
N THR A 7 10.07 13.01 -6.56
CA THR A 7 8.92 12.21 -6.12
C THR A 7 7.82 12.18 -7.19
N LEU A 8 7.59 13.27 -7.92
CA LEU A 8 6.63 13.28 -9.03
C LEU A 8 7.05 12.37 -10.19
N ILE A 9 8.35 12.30 -10.53
CA ILE A 9 8.85 11.35 -11.52
C ILE A 9 8.67 9.91 -11.03
N ALA A 10 9.00 9.62 -9.77
CA ALA A 10 8.79 8.30 -9.19
C ALA A 10 7.30 7.90 -9.17
N LEU A 11 6.40 8.84 -8.84
CA LEU A 11 4.94 8.65 -8.94
C LEU A 11 4.49 8.39 -10.37
N PHE A 12 5.02 9.13 -11.34
CA PHE A 12 4.72 8.91 -12.75
C PHE A 12 5.14 7.51 -13.18
N LEU A 13 6.34 7.06 -12.82
CA LEU A 13 6.82 5.72 -13.13
C LEU A 13 6.00 4.63 -12.42
N LEU A 14 5.52 4.91 -11.20
CA LEU A 14 4.66 4.00 -10.43
C LEU A 14 3.25 3.88 -11.03
N ILE A 15 2.68 4.96 -11.56
CA ILE A 15 1.27 5.02 -12.00
C ILE A 15 1.12 4.83 -13.52
N ALA A 16 1.96 5.43 -14.36
CA ALA A 16 1.74 5.47 -15.80
C ALA A 16 1.69 4.07 -16.46
N PRO A 17 2.64 3.14 -16.21
CA PRO A 17 2.63 1.82 -16.84
C PRO A 17 1.36 1.03 -16.53
N GLY A 18 0.99 0.95 -15.24
CA GLY A 18 -0.22 0.29 -14.80
C GLY A 18 -1.50 0.97 -15.27
N ALA A 19 -1.52 2.30 -15.38
CA ALA A 19 -2.68 3.02 -15.91
C ALA A 19 -2.90 2.69 -17.39
N ILE A 20 -1.83 2.57 -18.19
CA ILE A 20 -1.91 2.12 -19.60
C ILE A 20 -2.55 0.74 -19.67
N VAL A 21 -2.06 -0.23 -18.87
CA VAL A 21 -2.63 -1.59 -18.82
C VAL A 21 -4.09 -1.58 -18.34
N GLY A 22 -4.41 -0.78 -17.32
CA GLY A 22 -5.78 -0.61 -16.83
C GLY A 22 -6.72 -0.03 -17.88
N ARG A 23 -6.24 0.89 -18.72
CA ARG A 23 -7.03 1.48 -19.81
C ARG A 23 -7.23 0.52 -20.98
N ILE A 24 -6.21 -0.26 -21.34
CA ILE A 24 -6.33 -1.35 -22.32
C ILE A 24 -7.44 -2.31 -21.90
N THR A 25 -7.46 -2.67 -20.61
CA THR A 25 -8.47 -3.55 -20.00
C THR A 25 -9.79 -2.83 -19.65
N GLN A 26 -10.01 -1.64 -20.21
CA GLN A 26 -11.28 -0.91 -20.19
C GLN A 26 -11.73 -0.41 -18.80
N LEU A 27 -10.84 -0.37 -17.81
CA LEU A 27 -11.13 0.25 -16.50
C LEU A 27 -11.24 1.76 -16.66
N THR A 28 -12.27 2.41 -16.11
CA THR A 28 -12.42 3.87 -16.18
C THR A 28 -11.19 4.59 -15.61
N TRP A 29 -10.89 5.81 -16.09
CA TRP A 29 -9.70 6.55 -15.67
C TRP A 29 -9.48 6.64 -14.15
N PRO A 30 -10.48 6.97 -13.31
CA PRO A 30 -10.27 7.02 -11.87
C PRO A 30 -9.83 5.66 -11.29
N ILE A 31 -10.40 4.57 -11.81
CA ILE A 31 -10.10 3.20 -11.36
C ILE A 31 -8.73 2.77 -11.88
N ALA A 32 -8.43 3.04 -13.15
CA ALA A 32 -7.15 2.72 -13.77
C ALA A 32 -5.98 3.40 -13.03
N ILE A 33 -6.13 4.69 -12.69
CA ILE A 33 -5.11 5.45 -11.94
C ILE A 33 -4.95 4.92 -10.50
N ALA A 34 -6.06 4.57 -9.83
CA ALA A 34 -6.00 4.12 -8.45
C ALA A 34 -5.39 2.71 -8.28
N ILE A 35 -5.62 1.81 -9.25
CA ILE A 35 -5.08 0.44 -9.23
C ILE A 35 -3.71 0.35 -9.94
N ALA A 36 -3.35 1.35 -10.74
CA ALA A 36 -2.14 1.36 -11.55
C ALA A 36 -0.87 0.91 -10.81
N PRO A 37 -0.56 1.36 -9.58
CA PRO A 37 0.64 0.90 -8.88
C PRO A 37 0.73 -0.63 -8.73
N ALA A 38 -0.39 -1.30 -8.44
CA ALA A 38 -0.44 -2.76 -8.35
C ALA A 38 -0.14 -3.43 -9.71
N LEU A 39 -0.64 -2.83 -10.79
CA LEU A 39 -0.41 -3.31 -12.15
C LEU A 39 1.01 -3.05 -12.63
N THR A 40 1.59 -1.88 -12.32
CA THR A 40 3.00 -1.57 -12.61
C THR A 40 3.91 -2.59 -11.94
N TYR A 41 3.68 -2.89 -10.67
CA TYR A 41 4.42 -3.94 -9.97
C TYR A 41 4.19 -5.32 -10.57
N GLY A 42 2.97 -5.63 -11.03
CA GLY A 42 2.67 -6.87 -11.77
C GLY A 42 3.45 -6.97 -13.07
N VAL A 43 3.53 -5.89 -13.85
CA VAL A 43 4.31 -5.82 -15.11
C VAL A 43 5.78 -6.14 -14.83
N VAL A 44 6.37 -5.52 -13.81
CA VAL A 44 7.76 -5.77 -13.41
C VAL A 44 7.94 -7.22 -12.93
N ALA A 45 7.04 -7.71 -12.08
CA ALA A 45 7.07 -9.06 -11.51
C ALA A 45 7.07 -10.16 -12.58
N LEU A 46 6.31 -9.99 -13.67
CA LEU A 46 6.26 -10.95 -14.77
C LEU A 46 7.58 -11.09 -15.53
N ALA A 47 8.48 -10.12 -15.46
CA ALA A 47 9.73 -10.12 -16.22
C ALA A 47 10.95 -10.47 -15.39
N ILE A 48 11.08 -9.94 -14.17
CA ILE A 48 12.37 -9.98 -13.45
C ILE A 48 12.85 -11.41 -13.13
N ILE A 49 11.95 -12.36 -12.84
CA ILE A 49 12.32 -13.76 -12.58
C ILE A 49 12.72 -14.47 -13.89
N PRO A 50 11.89 -14.48 -14.96
CA PRO A 50 12.30 -15.05 -16.24
C PRO A 50 13.58 -14.43 -16.80
N PHE A 51 13.75 -13.11 -16.69
CA PHE A 51 14.95 -12.43 -17.19
C PHE A 51 16.20 -12.83 -16.41
N GLY A 52 16.10 -12.95 -15.08
CA GLY A 52 17.20 -13.47 -14.29
C GLY A 52 17.60 -14.90 -14.67
N ALA A 53 16.61 -15.76 -14.95
CA ALA A 53 16.87 -17.13 -15.40
C ALA A 53 17.46 -17.21 -16.82
N LEU A 54 17.10 -16.29 -17.71
CA LEU A 54 17.57 -16.22 -19.09
C LEU A 54 18.83 -15.37 -19.29
N GLY A 55 19.34 -14.73 -18.22
CA GLY A 55 20.47 -13.80 -18.31
C GLY A 55 20.15 -12.51 -19.07
N ILE A 56 18.88 -12.12 -19.16
CA ILE A 56 18.47 -10.85 -19.80
C ILE A 56 18.62 -9.73 -18.77
N PRO A 57 19.45 -8.69 -19.02
CA PRO A 57 19.65 -7.62 -18.05
C PRO A 57 18.42 -6.73 -17.92
N TRP A 58 17.98 -6.45 -16.69
CA TRP A 58 16.90 -5.53 -16.40
C TRP A 58 17.36 -4.07 -16.47
N ASN A 59 16.84 -3.34 -17.45
CA ASN A 59 17.05 -1.91 -17.63
C ASN A 59 15.80 -1.21 -18.23
N GLY A 60 15.88 0.10 -18.47
CA GLY A 60 14.78 0.89 -19.01
C GLY A 60 14.22 0.37 -20.34
N TRP A 61 15.07 -0.16 -21.23
CA TRP A 61 14.63 -0.74 -22.50
C TRP A 61 13.91 -2.07 -22.31
N THR A 62 14.47 -2.97 -21.48
CA THR A 62 13.80 -4.25 -21.21
C THR A 62 12.52 -4.04 -20.41
N ALA A 63 12.46 -3.06 -19.52
CA ALA A 63 11.25 -2.67 -18.82
C ALA A 63 10.17 -2.12 -19.78
N LEU A 64 10.56 -1.30 -20.76
CA LEU A 64 9.66 -0.82 -21.81
C LEU A 64 9.16 -1.97 -22.70
N ALA A 65 10.05 -2.88 -23.09
CA ALA A 65 9.70 -4.07 -23.87
C ALA A 65 8.74 -4.99 -23.10
N THR A 66 8.97 -5.19 -21.79
CA THR A 66 8.05 -5.90 -20.91
C THR A 66 6.68 -5.22 -20.86
N LEU A 67 6.63 -3.90 -20.69
CA LEU A 67 5.37 -3.16 -20.71
C LEU A 67 4.63 -3.36 -22.04
N ALA A 68 5.32 -3.23 -23.17
CA ALA A 68 4.74 -3.46 -24.49
C ALA A 68 4.19 -4.89 -24.64
N ALA A 69 4.96 -5.91 -24.22
CA ALA A 69 4.53 -7.30 -24.26
C ALA A 69 3.29 -7.56 -23.38
N VAL A 70 3.25 -7.00 -22.17
CA VAL A 70 2.07 -7.10 -21.29
C VAL A 70 0.88 -6.35 -21.89
N CYS A 71 1.08 -5.18 -22.50
CA CYS A 71 0.02 -4.45 -23.20
C CYS A 71 -0.57 -5.27 -24.36
N LEU A 72 0.26 -5.92 -25.16
CA LEU A 72 -0.18 -6.79 -26.26
C LEU A 72 -0.96 -7.99 -25.72
N LEU A 73 -0.44 -8.67 -24.69
CA LEU A 73 -1.10 -9.78 -24.03
C LEU A 73 -2.47 -9.37 -23.47
N MET A 74 -2.53 -8.26 -22.75
CA MET A 74 -3.76 -7.75 -22.13
C MET A 74 -4.77 -7.28 -23.19
N THR A 75 -4.31 -6.75 -24.32
CA THR A 75 -5.17 -6.43 -25.47
C THR A 75 -5.80 -7.70 -26.03
N GLY A 76 -5.00 -8.75 -26.28
CA GLY A 76 -5.51 -10.05 -26.74
C GLY A 76 -6.54 -10.64 -25.78
N LEU A 77 -6.23 -10.67 -24.48
CA LEU A 77 -7.15 -11.19 -23.46
C LEU A 77 -8.41 -10.33 -23.32
N GLN A 78 -8.30 -9.01 -23.44
CA GLN A 78 -9.46 -8.12 -23.42
C GLN A 78 -10.39 -8.38 -24.60
N LEU A 79 -9.85 -8.60 -25.81
CA LEU A 79 -10.63 -8.91 -26.99
C LEU A 79 -11.31 -10.28 -26.85
N MET A 80 -10.59 -11.30 -26.36
CA MET A 80 -11.14 -12.64 -26.13
C MET A 80 -12.26 -12.65 -25.07
N LEU A 81 -12.13 -11.83 -24.03
CA LEU A 81 -13.09 -11.74 -22.94
C LEU A 81 -14.15 -10.64 -23.16
N ALA A 82 -14.16 -9.98 -24.33
CA ALA A 82 -15.07 -8.87 -24.63
C ALA A 82 -16.56 -9.26 -24.47
N ARG A 83 -16.90 -10.52 -24.76
CA ARG A 83 -18.26 -11.07 -24.58
C ARG A 83 -18.75 -11.09 -23.13
N TYR A 84 -17.83 -11.04 -22.16
CA TYR A 84 -18.15 -11.03 -20.73
C TYR A 84 -18.22 -9.61 -20.15
N ARG A 85 -18.05 -8.59 -20.99
CA ARG A 85 -18.17 -7.19 -20.58
C ARG A 85 -19.64 -6.84 -20.34
N ASP A 86 -19.86 -6.15 -19.23
CA ASP A 86 -21.12 -5.51 -18.91
C ASP A 86 -20.97 -4.00 -19.09
N THR A 87 -21.36 -3.51 -20.27
CA THR A 87 -21.23 -2.09 -20.66
C THR A 87 -22.13 -1.19 -19.83
N GLU A 88 -23.31 -1.67 -19.43
CA GLU A 88 -24.23 -0.92 -18.58
C GLU A 88 -23.66 -0.73 -17.17
N ALA A 89 -23.10 -1.78 -16.58
CA ALA A 89 -22.42 -1.69 -15.30
C ALA A 89 -21.14 -0.83 -15.38
N GLN A 90 -20.42 -0.84 -16.52
CA GLN A 90 -19.29 0.06 -16.77
C GLN A 90 -19.73 1.53 -16.87
N ALA A 91 -20.86 1.82 -17.51
CA ALA A 91 -21.42 3.17 -17.61
C ALA A 91 -21.83 3.74 -16.23
N ARG A 92 -22.20 2.87 -15.30
CA ARG A 92 -22.44 3.22 -13.89
C ARG A 92 -21.16 3.28 -13.06
N GLY A 93 -19.97 3.22 -13.66
CA GLY A 93 -18.70 3.39 -12.97
C GLY A 93 -18.55 4.81 -12.38
N ILE A 94 -17.63 4.98 -11.44
CA ILE A 94 -17.32 6.32 -10.89
C ILE A 94 -16.86 7.26 -12.02
N ALA A 95 -17.53 8.40 -12.15
CA ALA A 95 -17.28 9.39 -13.20
C ALA A 95 -17.65 10.80 -12.74
N GLY A 96 -17.26 11.81 -13.53
CA GLY A 96 -17.68 13.21 -13.34
C GLY A 96 -17.33 13.79 -11.98
N ARG A 97 -18.28 14.53 -11.38
CA ARG A 97 -18.05 15.26 -10.14
C ARG A 97 -17.76 14.37 -8.92
N PRO A 98 -18.46 13.22 -8.69
CA PRO A 98 -18.06 12.28 -7.62
C PRO A 98 -16.61 11.82 -7.74
N ALA A 99 -16.14 11.51 -8.95
CA ALA A 99 -14.74 11.15 -9.19
C ALA A 99 -13.78 12.29 -8.83
N LEU A 100 -14.11 13.52 -9.23
CA LEU A 100 -13.31 14.72 -8.91
C LEU A 100 -13.26 15.00 -7.40
N THR A 101 -14.37 14.81 -6.68
CA THR A 101 -14.40 14.95 -5.21
C THR A 101 -13.47 13.95 -4.53
N VAL A 102 -13.52 12.67 -4.95
CA VAL A 102 -12.61 11.63 -4.42
C VAL A 102 -11.17 11.96 -4.77
N ALA A 103 -10.89 12.33 -6.02
CA ALA A 103 -9.55 12.72 -6.46
C ALA A 103 -9.00 13.91 -5.67
N ALA A 104 -9.83 14.93 -5.40
CA ALA A 104 -9.44 16.07 -4.59
C ALA A 104 -9.07 15.67 -3.15
N GLY A 105 -9.82 14.75 -2.54
CA GLY A 105 -9.49 14.20 -1.21
C GLY A 105 -8.19 13.41 -1.19
N VAL A 106 -7.98 12.53 -2.19
CA VAL A 106 -6.74 11.76 -2.35
C VAL A 106 -5.53 12.70 -2.55
N LEU A 107 -5.65 13.70 -3.42
CA LEU A 107 -4.59 14.66 -3.70
C LEU A 107 -4.28 15.54 -2.49
N LEU A 108 -5.28 15.95 -1.72
CA LEU A 108 -5.06 16.71 -0.49
C LEU A 108 -4.37 15.84 0.58
N GLY A 109 -4.81 14.59 0.79
CA GLY A 109 -4.12 13.63 1.67
C GLY A 109 -2.66 13.39 1.26
N ALA A 110 -2.43 13.15 -0.04
CA ALA A 110 -1.10 13.00 -0.61
C ALA A 110 -0.23 14.25 -0.37
N SER A 111 -0.79 15.45 -0.57
CA SER A 111 -0.08 16.72 -0.36
C SER A 111 0.30 16.92 1.12
N LEU A 112 -0.55 16.50 2.06
CA LEU A 112 -0.26 16.59 3.50
C LEU A 112 0.86 15.62 3.92
N ILE A 113 0.87 14.39 3.39
CA ILE A 113 1.97 13.44 3.61
C ILE A 113 3.26 13.99 2.99
N MET A 114 3.19 14.50 1.77
CA MET A 114 4.34 15.08 1.08
C MET A 114 4.87 16.32 1.81
N TRP A 115 3.98 17.13 2.39
CA TRP A 115 4.36 18.26 3.22
C TRP A 115 5.13 17.82 4.47
N ALA A 116 4.69 16.76 5.15
CA ALA A 116 5.42 16.19 6.27
C ALA A 116 6.82 15.69 5.85
N ALA A 117 6.91 14.99 4.72
CA ALA A 117 8.19 14.52 4.17
C ALA A 117 9.13 15.69 3.80
N TYR A 118 8.62 16.68 3.08
CA TYR A 118 9.39 17.86 2.67
C TYR A 118 9.95 18.64 3.87
N ARG A 119 9.21 18.69 4.98
CA ARG A 119 9.62 19.37 6.20
C ARG A 119 10.48 18.51 7.13
N GLY A 120 10.38 17.19 7.04
CA GLY A 120 11.11 16.25 7.91
C GLY A 120 12.43 15.76 7.31
N ILE A 121 12.46 15.43 6.02
CA ILE A 121 13.60 14.76 5.39
C ILE A 121 14.60 15.80 4.85
N VAL A 122 15.57 16.16 5.69
CA VAL A 122 16.59 17.16 5.36
C VAL A 122 17.57 16.63 4.33
N HIS A 123 18.21 15.49 4.61
CA HIS A 123 19.24 14.89 3.74
C HIS A 123 18.68 13.79 2.81
N TRP A 124 17.62 14.11 2.06
CA TRP A 124 16.85 13.18 1.23
C TRP A 124 17.61 12.47 0.10
N GLN A 125 18.84 12.91 -0.24
CA GLN A 125 19.70 12.24 -1.22
C GLN A 125 20.55 11.11 -0.59
N SER A 126 20.60 11.05 0.74
CA SER A 126 21.22 9.99 1.53
C SER A 126 20.19 8.92 1.91
N ILE A 127 20.59 7.96 2.74
CA ILE A 127 19.73 6.95 3.36
C ILE A 127 19.98 6.86 4.86
N PRO A 128 19.00 6.38 5.65
CA PRO A 128 19.22 6.00 7.04
C PRO A 128 20.35 4.97 7.17
N SER A 129 21.19 5.12 8.20
CA SER A 129 22.19 4.11 8.58
C SER A 129 21.55 2.93 9.33
N THR A 130 20.54 2.32 8.72
CA THR A 130 19.87 1.10 9.22
C THR A 130 20.11 -0.06 8.26
N TRP A 131 20.06 -1.29 8.79
CA TRP A 131 20.23 -2.51 8.00
C TRP A 131 19.33 -2.54 6.75
N ASP A 132 18.04 -2.26 6.90
CA ASP A 132 17.07 -2.32 5.81
C ASP A 132 17.30 -1.24 4.73
N ALA A 133 17.58 0.00 5.13
CA ALA A 133 17.83 1.08 4.17
C ALA A 133 19.10 0.83 3.34
N VAL A 134 20.18 0.38 4.01
CA VAL A 134 21.44 0.00 3.35
C VAL A 134 21.22 -1.20 2.42
N TRP A 135 20.46 -2.21 2.85
CA TRP A 135 20.09 -3.35 1.99
C TRP A 135 19.37 -2.87 0.73
N HIS A 136 18.33 -2.04 0.86
CA HIS A 136 17.55 -1.60 -0.28
C HIS A 136 18.34 -0.75 -1.29
N ALA A 137 19.17 0.19 -0.82
CA ALA A 137 20.01 0.99 -1.71
C ALA A 137 21.05 0.12 -2.43
N ASN A 138 21.63 -0.87 -1.74
CA ASN A 138 22.55 -1.81 -2.36
C ASN A 138 21.86 -2.76 -3.34
N THR A 139 20.62 -3.19 -3.08
CA THR A 139 19.84 -3.96 -4.07
C THR A 139 19.61 -3.16 -5.35
N VAL A 140 19.27 -1.87 -5.23
CA VAL A 140 19.14 -1.00 -6.41
C VAL A 140 20.48 -0.85 -7.12
N ARG A 141 21.58 -0.65 -6.38
CA ARG A 141 22.93 -0.57 -6.95
C ARG A 141 23.31 -1.85 -7.69
N PHE A 142 23.07 -3.01 -7.09
CA PHE A 142 23.33 -4.31 -7.69
C PHE A 142 22.60 -4.48 -9.01
N ILE A 143 21.30 -4.14 -9.08
CA ILE A 143 20.53 -4.19 -10.32
C ILE A 143 21.12 -3.26 -11.39
N LEU A 144 21.58 -2.07 -10.99
CA LEU A 144 22.19 -1.12 -11.93
C LEU A 144 23.53 -1.61 -12.48
N ASP A 145 24.33 -2.30 -11.65
CA ASP A 145 25.66 -2.77 -12.04
C ASP A 145 25.61 -4.08 -12.84
N THR A 146 24.68 -4.99 -12.53
CA THR A 146 24.63 -6.34 -13.12
C THR A 146 23.46 -6.56 -14.08
N GLY A 147 22.41 -5.73 -14.00
CA GLY A 147 21.13 -6.00 -14.64
C GLY A 147 20.32 -7.13 -13.98
N GLN A 148 20.83 -7.79 -12.94
CA GLN A 148 20.13 -8.90 -12.29
C GLN A 148 19.10 -8.38 -11.28
N ALA A 149 17.83 -8.42 -11.67
CA ALA A 149 16.71 -7.96 -10.85
C ALA A 149 15.86 -9.09 -10.25
N SER A 150 16.14 -10.36 -10.55
CA SER A 150 15.32 -11.47 -10.07
C SER A 150 15.35 -11.61 -8.55
N SER A 151 14.17 -11.80 -7.96
CA SER A 151 14.01 -12.08 -6.53
C SER A 151 14.74 -13.36 -6.07
N THR A 152 15.11 -14.27 -6.99
CA THR A 152 15.82 -15.52 -6.67
C THR A 152 17.35 -15.38 -6.66
N HIS A 153 17.88 -14.24 -7.10
CA HIS A 153 19.33 -13.99 -7.24
C HIS A 153 19.89 -13.06 -6.16
N MET A 154 19.08 -12.69 -5.15
CA MET A 154 19.50 -11.75 -4.12
C MET A 154 20.58 -12.31 -3.19
N GLY A 155 20.88 -13.61 -3.31
CA GLY A 155 22.00 -14.27 -2.63
C GLY A 155 23.36 -13.81 -3.17
N GLU A 156 23.44 -13.45 -4.44
CA GLU A 156 24.67 -12.93 -5.06
C GLU A 156 25.11 -11.61 -4.43
N LEU A 157 24.13 -10.79 -4.00
CA LEU A 157 24.40 -9.57 -3.25
C LEU A 157 24.69 -9.83 -1.77
N ARG A 158 23.92 -10.71 -1.12
CA ARG A 158 24.03 -10.90 0.34
C ARG A 158 25.23 -11.74 0.76
N ASN A 159 25.54 -12.77 -0.03
CA ASN A 159 26.46 -13.85 0.28
C ASN A 159 27.62 -13.81 -0.72
N VAL A 160 28.35 -12.70 -0.79
CA VAL A 160 29.35 -12.42 -1.84
C VAL A 160 30.40 -13.52 -1.94
N GLU A 161 30.82 -14.12 -0.82
CA GLU A 161 31.87 -15.15 -0.79
C GLU A 161 31.37 -16.55 -1.16
N THR A 162 30.12 -16.89 -0.83
CA THR A 162 29.59 -18.25 -1.00
C THR A 162 28.61 -18.38 -2.14
N HIS A 163 28.07 -17.26 -2.64
CA HIS A 163 26.97 -17.17 -3.59
C HIS A 163 25.76 -18.02 -3.21
N ALA A 164 25.56 -18.29 -1.91
CA ALA A 164 24.45 -19.10 -1.44
C ALA A 164 23.11 -18.47 -1.86
N PRO A 165 22.14 -19.25 -2.34
CA PRO A 165 20.88 -18.72 -2.87
C PRO A 165 20.07 -18.03 -1.75
N LEU A 166 19.59 -16.82 -2.02
CA LEU A 166 18.67 -16.07 -1.15
C LEU A 166 17.49 -15.58 -1.97
N PHE A 167 16.27 -15.88 -1.50
CA PHE A 167 15.08 -15.29 -2.05
C PHE A 167 14.81 -13.98 -1.31
N TYR A 168 14.63 -12.89 -2.06
CA TYR A 168 14.18 -11.63 -1.49
C TYR A 168 13.32 -10.86 -2.53
N PRO A 169 12.11 -10.39 -2.18
CA PRO A 169 11.26 -9.65 -3.10
C PRO A 169 11.94 -8.37 -3.63
N SER A 170 12.21 -8.30 -4.93
CA SER A 170 13.00 -7.22 -5.54
C SER A 170 12.21 -6.30 -6.48
N VAL A 171 10.89 -6.49 -6.63
CA VAL A 171 10.06 -5.72 -7.57
C VAL A 171 10.09 -4.20 -7.29
N PHE A 172 10.06 -3.80 -6.02
CA PHE A 172 10.21 -2.39 -5.62
C PHE A 172 11.56 -1.82 -6.07
N HIS A 173 12.64 -2.59 -5.89
CA HIS A 173 14.00 -2.21 -6.25
C HIS A 173 14.20 -2.17 -7.76
N ALA A 174 13.59 -3.11 -8.50
CA ALA A 174 13.64 -3.18 -9.95
C ALA A 174 12.97 -1.96 -10.60
N LEU A 175 11.83 -1.50 -10.07
CA LEU A 175 11.21 -0.25 -10.52
C LEU A 175 12.08 0.97 -10.16
N THR A 176 12.67 0.96 -8.96
CA THR A 176 13.58 2.03 -8.51
C THR A 176 14.86 2.10 -9.34
N ALA A 177 15.39 0.97 -9.81
CA ALA A 177 16.54 0.93 -10.70
C ALA A 177 16.22 1.58 -12.05
N VAL A 178 15.02 1.35 -12.61
CA VAL A 178 14.56 2.05 -13.83
C VAL A 178 14.46 3.56 -13.58
N PHE A 179 13.96 3.98 -12.42
CA PHE A 179 13.98 5.40 -12.02
C PHE A 179 15.41 5.97 -12.03
N CYS A 180 16.37 5.29 -11.41
CA CYS A 180 17.77 5.73 -11.38
C CYS A 180 18.37 5.83 -12.80
N GLN A 181 18.11 4.84 -13.66
CA GLN A 181 18.58 4.84 -15.06
C GLN A 181 18.02 6.02 -15.87
N LEU A 182 16.74 6.35 -15.69
CA LEU A 182 16.09 7.44 -16.42
C LEU A 182 16.52 8.83 -15.94
N THR A 183 16.95 8.95 -14.68
CA THR A 183 17.21 10.26 -14.03
C THR A 183 18.68 10.52 -13.76
N GLY A 184 19.54 9.50 -13.83
CA GLY A 184 20.93 9.56 -13.37
C GLY A 184 21.06 9.66 -11.85
N ALA A 185 19.98 9.46 -11.08
CA ALA A 185 20.02 9.55 -9.63
C ALA A 185 20.81 8.39 -9.01
N ALA A 186 21.53 8.69 -7.92
CA ALA A 186 22.18 7.66 -7.11
C ALA A 186 21.15 6.69 -6.50
N PRO A 187 21.52 5.43 -6.23
CA PRO A 187 20.62 4.44 -5.61
C PRO A 187 20.00 4.91 -4.29
N THR A 188 20.75 5.66 -3.48
CA THR A 188 20.27 6.27 -2.23
C THR A 188 19.14 7.26 -2.47
N THR A 189 19.32 8.13 -3.46
CA THR A 189 18.29 9.10 -3.89
C THR A 189 17.08 8.39 -4.49
N GLY A 190 17.29 7.40 -5.36
CA GLY A 190 16.20 6.61 -5.93
C GLY A 190 15.37 5.89 -4.87
N TYR A 191 16.04 5.28 -3.88
CA TYR A 191 15.40 4.66 -2.73
C TYR A 191 14.44 5.61 -2.01
N THR A 192 14.91 6.80 -1.61
CA THR A 192 14.09 7.75 -0.85
C THR A 192 12.93 8.29 -1.70
N LEU A 193 13.19 8.64 -2.96
CA LEU A 193 12.15 9.20 -3.85
C LEU A 193 11.05 8.18 -4.18
N SER A 194 11.41 6.92 -4.48
CA SER A 194 10.45 5.83 -4.69
C SER A 194 9.64 5.53 -3.41
N SER A 195 10.30 5.55 -2.25
CA SER A 195 9.65 5.33 -0.95
C SER A 195 8.67 6.43 -0.58
N LEU A 196 8.97 7.67 -0.95
CA LEU A 196 8.05 8.79 -0.80
C LEU A 196 6.88 8.69 -1.77
N ALA A 197 7.13 8.31 -3.03
CA ALA A 197 6.07 8.11 -4.01
C ALA A 197 5.03 7.07 -3.53
N THR A 198 5.49 5.94 -2.97
CA THR A 198 4.57 4.94 -2.40
C THR A 198 3.83 5.47 -1.18
N SER A 199 4.52 6.15 -0.26
CA SER A 199 3.93 6.76 0.95
C SER A 199 2.84 7.78 0.64
N VAL A 200 3.12 8.67 -0.29
CA VAL A 200 2.27 9.83 -0.63
C VAL A 200 1.01 9.39 -1.36
N TRP A 201 1.10 8.43 -2.27
CA TRP A 201 -0.02 8.05 -3.13
C TRP A 201 -0.87 6.92 -2.56
N LEU A 202 -0.25 5.84 -2.11
CA LEU A 202 -0.95 4.56 -1.93
C LEU A 202 -1.90 4.53 -0.73
N PHE A 203 -1.61 5.24 0.35
CA PHE A 203 -2.46 5.24 1.55
C PHE A 203 -3.69 6.13 1.41
N PRO A 204 -3.60 7.38 0.92
CA PRO A 204 -4.79 8.17 0.58
C PRO A 204 -5.67 7.49 -0.46
N SER A 205 -5.08 6.93 -1.52
CA SER A 205 -5.85 6.25 -2.59
C SER A 205 -6.55 5.00 -2.04
N SER A 206 -5.86 4.19 -1.25
CA SER A 206 -6.43 2.99 -0.63
C SER A 206 -7.55 3.30 0.35
N ALA A 207 -7.38 4.30 1.21
CA ALA A 207 -8.42 4.73 2.15
C ALA A 207 -9.69 5.18 1.39
N ALA A 208 -9.53 5.97 0.33
CA ALA A 208 -10.65 6.39 -0.50
C ALA A 208 -11.32 5.21 -1.23
N MET A 209 -10.53 4.30 -1.82
CA MET A 209 -11.05 3.12 -2.53
C MET A 209 -11.81 2.17 -1.61
N LEU A 210 -11.28 1.89 -0.42
CA LEU A 210 -11.94 1.01 0.54
C LEU A 210 -13.24 1.64 1.04
N THR A 211 -13.23 2.92 1.43
CA THR A 211 -14.47 3.64 1.81
C THR A 211 -15.49 3.62 0.68
N TRP A 212 -15.04 3.82 -0.57
CA TRP A 212 -15.92 3.76 -1.74
C TRP A 212 -16.56 2.37 -1.91
N HIS A 213 -15.76 1.32 -1.81
CA HIS A 213 -16.23 -0.07 -1.88
C HIS A 213 -17.25 -0.39 -0.79
N LEU A 214 -17.01 0.05 0.46
CA LEU A 214 -17.88 -0.23 1.60
C LEU A 214 -19.24 0.49 1.50
N LEU A 215 -19.24 1.77 1.13
CA LEU A 215 -20.42 2.61 1.28
C LEU A 215 -21.26 2.77 0.02
N ARG A 216 -20.67 2.61 -1.17
CA ARG A 216 -21.40 2.83 -2.43
C ARG A 216 -22.72 2.06 -2.50
N PRO A 217 -22.79 0.76 -2.13
CA PRO A 217 -24.04 0.01 -2.18
C PRO A 217 -25.12 0.52 -1.22
N ARG A 218 -24.77 1.35 -0.23
CA ARG A 218 -25.65 1.76 0.87
C ARG A 218 -26.18 3.18 0.73
N ILE A 219 -25.34 4.13 0.31
CA ILE A 219 -25.66 5.57 0.39
C ILE A 219 -25.53 6.32 -0.95
N GLY A 220 -25.23 5.62 -2.05
CA GLY A 220 -25.12 6.21 -3.39
C GLY A 220 -23.87 7.08 -3.61
N ASP A 221 -23.67 7.51 -4.85
CA ASP A 221 -22.36 8.03 -5.30
C ASP A 221 -21.91 9.32 -4.58
N TRP A 222 -22.81 10.25 -4.26
CA TRP A 222 -22.42 11.53 -3.64
C TRP A 222 -22.04 11.40 -2.17
N GLY A 223 -22.84 10.67 -1.38
CA GLY A 223 -22.52 10.39 0.01
C GLY A 223 -21.21 9.60 0.13
N THR A 224 -21.04 8.61 -0.75
CA THR A 224 -19.80 7.84 -0.82
C THR A 224 -18.60 8.67 -1.28
N ALA A 225 -18.77 9.57 -2.25
CA ALA A 225 -17.68 10.45 -2.69
C ALA A 225 -17.16 11.34 -1.55
N GLY A 226 -18.07 11.94 -0.77
CA GLY A 226 -17.71 12.75 0.38
C GLY A 226 -16.97 11.95 1.46
N ALA A 227 -17.49 10.77 1.80
CA ALA A 227 -16.86 9.89 2.79
C ALA A 227 -15.49 9.37 2.32
N ALA A 228 -15.37 8.96 1.05
CA ALA A 228 -14.12 8.48 0.46
C ALA A 228 -13.07 9.59 0.36
N ALA A 229 -13.46 10.80 -0.04
CA ALA A 229 -12.58 11.96 -0.01
C ALA A 229 -12.09 12.26 1.41
N THR A 230 -13.00 12.25 2.39
CA THR A 230 -12.68 12.49 3.81
C THR A 230 -11.70 11.43 4.34
N ALA A 231 -11.91 10.15 4.02
CA ALA A 231 -11.00 9.07 4.40
C ALA A 231 -9.62 9.22 3.74
N GLY A 232 -9.57 9.64 2.47
CA GLY A 232 -8.32 9.90 1.75
C GLY A 232 -7.50 11.04 2.35
N VAL A 233 -8.14 12.12 2.82
CA VAL A 233 -7.42 13.20 3.53
C VAL A 233 -7.00 12.74 4.93
N LEU A 234 -7.92 12.10 5.66
CA LEU A 234 -7.69 11.68 7.04
C LEU A 234 -6.60 10.61 7.17
N SER A 235 -6.32 9.82 6.12
CA SER A 235 -5.22 8.85 6.12
C SER A 235 -3.87 9.50 6.43
N ALA A 236 -3.66 10.76 6.05
CA ALA A 236 -2.43 11.50 6.38
C ALA A 236 -2.23 11.71 7.89
N SER A 237 -3.27 11.54 8.71
CA SER A 237 -3.22 11.72 10.16
C SER A 237 -2.78 10.45 10.91
N PHE A 238 -2.99 9.26 10.33
CA PHE A 238 -2.65 8.00 10.99
C PHE A 238 -1.15 7.76 10.97
N THR A 239 -0.57 7.38 12.11
CA THR A 239 0.90 7.32 12.25
C THR A 239 1.48 5.99 11.74
N SER A 240 0.81 4.87 11.96
CA SER A 240 1.34 3.53 11.65
C SER A 240 1.71 3.36 10.17
N VAL A 241 0.90 3.91 9.27
CA VAL A 241 1.22 3.99 7.84
C VAL A 241 0.86 5.39 7.31
N PRO A 242 1.73 6.00 6.47
CA PRO A 242 3.02 5.47 6.01
C PRO A 242 4.19 5.64 7.00
N TYR A 243 4.05 6.47 8.04
CA TYR A 243 5.20 7.05 8.75
C TYR A 243 6.04 6.05 9.54
N VAL A 244 5.45 5.15 10.32
CA VAL A 244 6.23 4.16 11.08
C VAL A 244 6.95 3.19 10.15
N GLU A 245 6.25 2.66 9.14
CA GLU A 245 6.84 1.78 8.13
C GLU A 245 7.97 2.46 7.35
N PHE A 246 7.84 3.76 7.06
CA PHE A 246 8.90 4.54 6.46
C PHE A 246 10.09 4.70 7.42
N GLY A 247 9.84 5.10 8.66
CA GLY A 247 10.88 5.33 9.67
C GLY A 247 11.71 4.10 9.97
N VAL A 248 11.13 2.89 9.90
CA VAL A 248 11.89 1.63 10.08
C VAL A 248 12.48 1.07 8.77
N ALA A 249 12.37 1.81 7.67
CA ALA A 249 12.92 1.44 6.36
C ALA A 249 12.27 0.21 5.68
N ALA A 250 11.06 -0.22 6.09
CA ALA A 250 10.38 -1.41 5.56
C ALA A 250 9.66 -1.16 4.22
N MET A 251 10.39 -0.67 3.20
CA MET A 251 9.79 -0.06 2.00
C MET A 251 9.01 -1.02 1.10
N PRO A 252 9.49 -2.25 0.80
CA PRO A 252 8.67 -3.21 0.07
C PRO A 252 7.40 -3.59 0.82
N ASN A 253 7.46 -3.73 2.15
CA ASN A 253 6.28 -4.02 2.97
C ASN A 253 5.27 -2.86 2.95
N LEU A 254 5.75 -1.62 3.12
CA LEU A 254 4.97 -0.38 2.98
C LEU A 254 4.26 -0.32 1.62
N ALA A 255 5.00 -0.55 0.53
CA ALA A 255 4.45 -0.54 -0.81
C ALA A 255 3.38 -1.62 -1.00
N ALA A 256 3.63 -2.84 -0.51
CA ALA A 256 2.69 -3.96 -0.60
C ALA A 256 1.39 -3.71 0.18
N TYR A 257 1.46 -3.11 1.38
CA TYR A 257 0.28 -2.65 2.11
C TYR A 257 -0.51 -1.60 1.33
N GLY A 258 0.20 -0.64 0.73
CA GLY A 258 -0.40 0.42 -0.07
C GLY A 258 -1.13 -0.08 -1.33
N VAL A 259 -0.72 -1.22 -1.92
CA VAL A 259 -1.39 -1.79 -3.10
C VAL A 259 -2.39 -2.91 -2.78
N ALA A 260 -2.45 -3.39 -1.53
CA ALA A 260 -3.33 -4.50 -1.15
C ALA A 260 -4.82 -4.15 -1.31
N ILE A 261 -5.26 -2.97 -0.88
CA ILE A 261 -6.67 -2.56 -1.02
C ILE A 261 -7.08 -2.43 -2.50
N PRO A 262 -6.34 -1.71 -3.36
CA PRO A 262 -6.67 -1.64 -4.79
C PRO A 262 -6.80 -3.02 -5.44
N THR A 263 -5.90 -3.94 -5.10
CA THR A 263 -5.93 -5.33 -5.60
C THR A 263 -7.13 -6.10 -5.08
N PHE A 264 -7.45 -6.01 -3.78
CA PHE A 264 -8.66 -6.59 -3.19
C PHE A 264 -9.93 -6.10 -3.90
N VAL A 265 -10.06 -4.79 -4.10
CA VAL A 265 -11.22 -4.19 -4.79
C VAL A 265 -11.29 -4.65 -6.25
N LEU A 266 -10.15 -4.79 -6.93
CA LEU A 266 -10.12 -5.31 -8.30
C LEU A 266 -10.60 -6.76 -8.34
N CYS A 267 -10.09 -7.62 -7.46
CA CYS A 267 -10.47 -9.04 -7.33
C CYS A 267 -11.97 -9.19 -7.08
N THR A 268 -12.54 -8.47 -6.11
CA THR A 268 -14.00 -8.53 -5.85
C THR A 268 -14.82 -8.05 -7.05
N SER A 269 -14.32 -7.10 -7.83
CA SER A 269 -15.02 -6.60 -9.02
C SER A 269 -15.12 -7.63 -10.15
N THR A 270 -14.25 -8.65 -10.18
CA THR A 270 -14.27 -9.71 -11.20
C THR A 270 -15.57 -10.53 -11.17
N LEU A 271 -16.22 -10.60 -10.01
CA LEU A 271 -17.49 -11.31 -9.84
C LEU A 271 -18.60 -10.73 -10.70
N ARG A 272 -18.58 -9.42 -10.94
CA ARG A 272 -19.48 -8.71 -11.87
C ARG A 272 -18.87 -8.60 -13.27
N HIS A 273 -17.57 -8.35 -13.35
CA HIS A 273 -16.84 -8.07 -14.59
C HIS A 273 -15.77 -9.14 -14.83
N ARG A 274 -16.16 -10.30 -15.37
CA ARG A 274 -15.24 -11.43 -15.59
C ARG A 274 -14.14 -11.12 -16.61
N ASP A 275 -14.37 -10.11 -17.46
CA ASP A 275 -13.37 -9.51 -18.33
C ASP A 275 -12.16 -8.93 -17.56
N ARG A 276 -12.30 -8.65 -16.26
CA ARG A 276 -11.22 -8.15 -15.39
C ARG A 276 -10.36 -9.22 -14.77
N ILE A 277 -10.63 -10.52 -14.99
CA ILE A 277 -9.83 -11.61 -14.40
C ILE A 277 -8.32 -11.46 -14.74
N PRO A 278 -7.90 -11.23 -16.00
CA PRO A 278 -6.47 -11.09 -16.33
C PRO A 278 -5.78 -9.94 -15.61
N VAL A 279 -6.45 -8.78 -15.50
CA VAL A 279 -5.88 -7.61 -14.82
C VAL A 279 -5.85 -7.81 -13.30
N ALA A 280 -6.81 -8.55 -12.74
CA ALA A 280 -6.79 -8.95 -11.33
C ALA A 280 -5.65 -9.93 -11.03
N VAL A 281 -5.38 -10.90 -11.92
CA VAL A 281 -4.21 -11.79 -11.84
C VAL A 281 -2.92 -10.96 -11.83
N LEU A 282 -2.78 -10.03 -12.78
CA LEU A 282 -1.60 -9.16 -12.86
C LEU A 282 -1.39 -8.35 -11.57
N ALA A 283 -2.46 -7.75 -11.03
CA ALA A 283 -2.40 -7.00 -9.78
C ALA A 283 -1.99 -7.90 -8.60
N LEU A 284 -2.58 -9.09 -8.48
CA LEU A 284 -2.31 -10.02 -7.38
C LEU A 284 -0.88 -10.55 -7.44
N VAL A 285 -0.37 -10.89 -8.63
CA VAL A 285 1.06 -11.19 -8.87
C VAL A 285 1.92 -10.03 -8.39
N GLY A 286 1.59 -8.80 -8.78
CA GLY A 286 2.29 -7.59 -8.36
C GLY A 286 2.40 -7.44 -6.84
N VAL A 287 1.28 -7.57 -6.11
CA VAL A 287 1.31 -7.42 -4.64
C VAL A 287 2.21 -8.46 -3.98
N PHE A 288 2.08 -9.74 -4.34
CA PHE A 288 2.89 -10.82 -3.77
C PHE A 288 4.39 -10.67 -4.08
N SER A 289 4.73 -10.19 -5.28
CA SER A 289 6.12 -10.01 -5.70
C SER A 289 6.77 -8.73 -5.16
N VAL A 290 5.98 -7.75 -4.69
CA VAL A 290 6.50 -6.62 -3.91
C VAL A 290 6.82 -7.06 -2.48
N HIS A 291 5.87 -7.70 -1.80
CA HIS A 291 6.10 -8.33 -0.50
C HIS A 291 4.94 -9.30 -0.16
N LEU A 292 5.26 -10.50 0.32
CA LEU A 292 4.28 -11.55 0.62
C LEU A 292 3.17 -11.11 1.59
N THR A 293 3.54 -10.35 2.63
CA THR A 293 2.61 -9.84 3.63
C THR A 293 1.46 -9.03 3.02
N GLY A 294 1.70 -8.22 1.96
CA GLY A 294 0.62 -7.52 1.27
C GLY A 294 -0.35 -8.49 0.57
N GLY A 295 0.17 -9.56 -0.02
CA GLY A 295 -0.66 -10.61 -0.63
C GLY A 295 -1.52 -11.35 0.41
N PHE A 296 -0.97 -11.62 1.60
CA PHE A 296 -1.74 -12.18 2.72
C PHE A 296 -2.84 -11.21 3.19
N VAL A 297 -2.59 -9.89 3.19
CA VAL A 297 -3.63 -8.89 3.48
C VAL A 297 -4.76 -8.96 2.45
N VAL A 298 -4.44 -9.09 1.15
CA VAL A 298 -5.47 -9.27 0.11
C VAL A 298 -6.30 -10.53 0.37
N ILE A 299 -5.66 -11.66 0.67
CA ILE A 299 -6.35 -12.92 0.99
C ILE A 299 -7.24 -12.74 2.22
N LEU A 300 -6.73 -12.17 3.31
CA LEU A 300 -7.49 -11.93 4.53
C LEU A 300 -8.75 -11.10 4.26
N PHE A 301 -8.61 -10.02 3.48
CA PHE A 301 -9.73 -9.14 3.15
C PHE A 301 -10.73 -9.86 2.24
N LEU A 302 -10.26 -10.60 1.22
CA LEU A 302 -11.12 -11.41 0.35
C LEU A 302 -11.88 -12.49 1.13
N LEU A 303 -11.23 -13.20 2.05
CA LEU A 303 -11.86 -14.24 2.86
C LEU A 303 -12.89 -13.64 3.81
N ALA A 304 -12.55 -12.58 4.54
CA ALA A 304 -13.48 -11.94 5.45
C ALA A 304 -14.69 -11.36 4.71
N TRP A 305 -14.46 -10.67 3.59
CA TRP A 305 -15.52 -10.15 2.74
C TRP A 305 -16.39 -11.28 2.16
N TRP A 306 -15.78 -12.36 1.67
CA TRP A 306 -16.50 -13.50 1.10
C TRP A 306 -17.38 -14.19 2.16
N LEU A 307 -16.85 -14.49 3.33
CA LEU A 307 -17.56 -15.21 4.39
C LEU A 307 -18.73 -14.42 4.99
N LEU A 308 -18.62 -13.08 5.03
CA LEU A 308 -19.58 -12.22 5.72
C LEU A 308 -20.48 -11.40 4.79
N ASP A 309 -20.14 -11.29 3.51
CA ASP A 309 -20.93 -10.54 2.53
C ASP A 309 -21.09 -11.31 1.21
N GLY A 310 -20.00 -11.63 0.52
CA GLY A 310 -20.03 -12.21 -0.83
C GLY A 310 -20.79 -13.56 -0.94
N TRP A 311 -20.66 -14.42 0.08
CA TRP A 311 -21.34 -15.72 0.14
C TRP A 311 -22.85 -15.61 0.32
N TRP A 312 -23.28 -14.58 1.06
CA TRP A 312 -24.69 -14.33 1.40
C TRP A 312 -25.39 -13.50 0.33
N HIS A 313 -24.64 -12.69 -0.42
CA HIS A 313 -25.12 -11.84 -1.51
C HIS A 313 -24.38 -12.15 -2.83
N PRO A 314 -24.52 -13.38 -3.38
CA PRO A 314 -23.82 -13.76 -4.59
C PRO A 314 -24.28 -12.91 -5.78
N THR A 315 -23.34 -12.57 -6.66
CA THR A 315 -23.59 -11.81 -7.89
C THR A 315 -24.25 -12.67 -8.96
N ARG A 316 -23.72 -13.88 -9.20
CA ARG A 316 -24.27 -14.82 -10.20
C ARG A 316 -24.64 -16.18 -9.62
N GLY A 317 -24.22 -16.45 -8.38
CA GLY A 317 -24.42 -17.71 -7.67
C GLY A 317 -23.13 -18.13 -6.97
N ARG A 318 -23.23 -18.81 -5.82
CA ARG A 318 -22.07 -19.10 -4.94
C ARG A 318 -20.94 -19.84 -5.66
N VAL A 319 -21.26 -20.87 -6.44
CA VAL A 319 -20.28 -21.67 -7.19
C VAL A 319 -19.70 -20.87 -8.37
N ALA A 320 -20.52 -20.09 -9.06
CA ALA A 320 -20.07 -19.25 -10.19
C ALA A 320 -19.13 -18.12 -9.72
N ASP A 321 -19.42 -17.54 -8.57
CA ASP A 321 -18.60 -16.49 -7.98
C ASP A 321 -17.30 -17.09 -7.41
N LEU A 322 -17.38 -18.21 -6.68
CA LEU A 322 -16.20 -18.92 -6.18
C LEU A 322 -15.27 -19.35 -7.32
N SER A 323 -15.81 -19.90 -8.41
CA SER A 323 -15.02 -20.27 -9.59
C SER A 323 -14.41 -19.05 -10.29
N THR A 324 -15.05 -17.88 -10.22
CA THR A 324 -14.49 -16.63 -10.75
C THR A 324 -13.32 -16.15 -9.90
N LEU A 325 -13.42 -16.21 -8.57
CA LEU A 325 -12.29 -15.91 -7.68
C LEU A 325 -11.15 -16.92 -7.85
N ALA A 326 -11.48 -18.22 -8.01
CA ALA A 326 -10.51 -19.26 -8.31
C ALA A 326 -9.79 -19.01 -9.64
N ALA A 327 -10.49 -18.49 -10.66
CA ALA A 327 -9.89 -18.09 -11.94
C ALA A 327 -8.91 -16.91 -11.82
N VAL A 328 -8.90 -16.18 -10.70
CA VAL A 328 -7.86 -15.20 -10.37
C VAL A 328 -6.75 -15.86 -9.54
N ALA A 329 -7.12 -16.61 -8.50
CA ALA A 329 -6.18 -17.18 -7.56
C ALA A 329 -5.27 -18.26 -8.18
N VAL A 330 -5.83 -19.18 -8.98
CA VAL A 330 -5.09 -20.31 -9.55
C VAL A 330 -4.01 -19.85 -10.53
N PRO A 331 -4.30 -19.01 -11.55
CA PRO A 331 -3.24 -18.50 -12.43
C PRO A 331 -2.18 -17.70 -11.68
N THR A 332 -2.58 -16.90 -10.68
CA THR A 332 -1.63 -16.17 -9.84
C THR A 332 -0.69 -17.11 -9.10
N ALA A 333 -1.23 -18.17 -8.49
CA ALA A 333 -0.43 -19.18 -7.80
C ALA A 333 0.53 -19.92 -8.73
N LEU A 334 0.10 -20.22 -9.96
CA LEU A 334 0.95 -20.86 -10.97
C LEU A 334 2.10 -19.94 -11.41
N ILE A 335 1.82 -18.66 -11.67
CA ILE A 335 2.83 -17.66 -12.04
C ILE A 335 3.85 -17.48 -10.91
N LEU A 336 3.37 -17.42 -9.66
CA LEU A 336 4.20 -17.23 -8.48
C LEU A 336 4.84 -18.52 -7.94
N ALA A 337 4.59 -19.68 -8.55
CA ALA A 337 5.11 -20.95 -8.07
C ALA A 337 6.64 -20.94 -7.87
N PRO A 338 7.47 -20.39 -8.78
CA PRO A 338 8.91 -20.28 -8.55
C PRO A 338 9.27 -19.46 -7.31
N GLN A 339 8.55 -18.36 -7.10
CA GLN A 339 8.71 -17.50 -5.93
C GLN A 339 8.30 -18.24 -4.65
N PHE A 340 7.17 -18.94 -4.63
CA PHE A 340 6.72 -19.70 -3.46
C PHE A 340 7.66 -20.87 -3.12
N ILE A 341 8.22 -21.55 -4.13
CA ILE A 341 9.23 -22.59 -3.91
C ILE A 341 10.51 -22.00 -3.31
N GLY A 342 10.96 -20.83 -3.80
CA GLY A 342 12.11 -20.12 -3.25
C GLY A 342 11.91 -19.74 -1.78
N VAL A 343 10.74 -19.22 -1.43
CA VAL A 343 10.35 -18.87 -0.06
C VAL A 343 10.28 -20.11 0.83
N ALA A 344 9.66 -21.19 0.35
CA ALA A 344 9.48 -22.43 1.13
C ALA A 344 10.84 -23.04 1.54
N ARG A 345 11.85 -22.95 0.68
CA ARG A 345 13.22 -23.40 1.00
C ARG A 345 13.92 -22.59 2.09
N GLN A 346 13.37 -21.42 2.43
CA GLN A 346 13.92 -20.49 3.43
C GLN A 346 12.93 -20.24 4.58
N ALA A 347 11.88 -21.05 4.68
CA ALA A 347 10.81 -20.87 5.66
C ALA A 347 11.34 -20.83 7.10
N ASP A 348 12.28 -21.71 7.44
CA ASP A 348 12.87 -21.76 8.79
C ASP A 348 13.69 -20.50 9.12
N ILE A 349 14.42 -19.97 8.13
CA ILE A 349 15.17 -18.72 8.28
C ILE A 349 14.19 -17.56 8.47
N ILE A 350 13.11 -17.52 7.69
CA ILE A 350 12.09 -16.47 7.77
C ILE A 350 11.36 -16.53 9.13
N ALA A 351 11.00 -17.72 9.60
CA ALA A 351 10.36 -17.93 10.90
C ALA A 351 11.28 -17.51 12.07
N GLY A 352 12.59 -17.69 11.92
CA GLY A 352 13.59 -17.23 12.88
C GLY A 352 13.67 -15.70 13.04
N HIS A 353 13.15 -14.93 12.08
CA HIS A 353 13.10 -13.45 12.15
C HIS A 353 11.81 -12.92 12.78
N ALA A 354 11.30 -13.54 13.84
CA ALA A 354 10.15 -13.05 14.57
C ALA A 354 10.51 -11.85 15.48
N PHE A 355 9.61 -10.86 15.59
CA PHE A 355 9.81 -9.66 16.40
C PHE A 355 8.74 -9.43 17.50
N PRO A 356 8.46 -10.42 18.38
CA PRO A 356 7.55 -10.22 19.49
C PRO A 356 8.08 -9.18 20.49
N SER A 357 7.17 -8.44 21.13
CA SER A 357 7.56 -7.35 22.05
C SER A 357 7.63 -7.77 23.54
N PHE A 358 7.29 -9.02 23.86
CA PHE A 358 7.31 -9.62 25.21
C PHE A 358 6.85 -8.69 26.35
N LYS A 359 5.76 -7.95 26.14
CA LYS A 359 5.11 -7.11 27.15
C LYS A 359 4.18 -7.92 28.04
N SER A 360 3.71 -7.33 29.14
CA SER A 360 2.62 -7.93 29.93
C SER A 360 1.33 -7.99 29.10
N VAL A 361 0.48 -8.99 29.34
CA VAL A 361 -0.80 -9.16 28.63
C VAL A 361 -1.66 -7.91 28.72
N LYS A 362 -1.73 -7.29 29.91
CA LYS A 362 -2.47 -6.03 30.12
C LYS A 362 -1.94 -4.92 29.20
N GLN A 363 -0.62 -4.75 29.12
CA GLN A 363 -0.03 -3.73 28.27
C GLN A 363 -0.21 -4.07 26.78
N GLY A 364 -0.07 -5.34 26.39
CA GLY A 364 -0.30 -5.78 25.01
C GLY A 364 -1.72 -5.52 24.52
N VAL A 365 -2.73 -5.70 25.37
CA VAL A 365 -4.12 -5.33 25.08
C VAL A 365 -4.29 -3.82 24.90
N ILE A 366 -3.75 -3.03 25.83
CA ILE A 366 -3.82 -1.57 25.77
C ILE A 366 -3.15 -1.06 24.49
N ASP A 367 -1.95 -1.53 24.21
CA ASP A 367 -1.16 -1.15 23.04
C ASP A 367 -1.88 -1.49 21.73
N ALA A 368 -2.43 -2.71 21.61
CA ALA A 368 -3.16 -3.13 20.41
C ALA A 368 -4.43 -2.30 20.18
N LEU A 369 -5.24 -2.06 21.23
CA LEU A 369 -6.47 -1.27 21.13
C LEU A 369 -6.20 0.21 20.84
N LEU A 370 -5.05 0.73 21.29
CA LEU A 370 -4.67 2.12 21.11
C LEU A 370 -3.76 2.36 19.89
N LEU A 371 -3.55 1.34 19.04
CA LEU A 371 -2.61 1.40 17.92
C LEU A 371 -1.21 1.90 18.33
N HIS A 372 -0.81 1.57 19.56
CA HIS A 372 0.43 2.03 20.16
C HIS A 372 1.47 0.93 20.06
N THR A 373 2.59 1.22 19.38
CA THR A 373 3.68 0.26 19.16
C THR A 373 4.97 0.81 19.75
N ARG A 374 6.00 -0.02 19.90
CA ARG A 374 7.30 0.42 20.45
C ARG A 374 7.91 1.61 19.72
N HIS A 375 7.61 1.77 18.44
CA HIS A 375 8.07 2.87 17.59
C HIS A 375 7.33 4.19 17.83
N LEU A 376 6.33 4.18 18.72
CA LEU A 376 5.50 5.32 19.07
C LEU A 376 5.60 5.70 20.55
N ASN A 377 6.48 5.05 21.33
CA ASN A 377 6.63 5.30 22.78
C ASN A 377 6.95 6.78 23.10
N ASP A 378 7.64 7.48 22.19
CA ASP A 378 8.01 8.88 22.36
C ASP A 378 6.87 9.86 22.04
N PHE A 379 5.70 9.35 21.65
CA PHE A 379 4.57 10.17 21.25
C PHE A 379 3.27 9.81 21.96
N PRO A 380 2.39 10.79 22.25
CA PRO A 380 1.09 10.52 22.88
C PRO A 380 0.19 9.58 22.06
N THR A 381 -0.74 8.86 22.69
CA THR A 381 -1.70 8.07 21.93
C THR A 381 -2.65 8.96 21.08
N GLN A 382 -3.01 8.52 19.87
CA GLN A 382 -3.93 9.24 18.99
C GLN A 382 -5.41 9.04 19.38
N TYR A 383 -5.78 9.37 20.63
CA TYR A 383 -7.11 9.09 21.19
C TYR A 383 -8.27 9.59 20.30
N GLY A 384 -8.15 10.80 19.73
CA GLY A 384 -9.17 11.35 18.83
C GLY A 384 -9.44 10.48 17.61
N LEU A 385 -8.40 9.96 16.96
CA LEU A 385 -8.55 9.06 15.81
C LEU A 385 -9.15 7.70 16.22
N ILE A 386 -8.80 7.19 17.40
CA ILE A 386 -9.34 5.93 17.92
C ILE A 386 -10.84 6.07 18.22
N VAL A 387 -11.27 7.18 18.84
CA VAL A 387 -12.70 7.45 19.08
C VAL A 387 -13.45 7.59 17.75
N LEU A 388 -12.90 8.31 16.77
CA LEU A 388 -13.50 8.41 15.44
C LEU A 388 -13.60 7.05 14.74
N ALA A 389 -12.56 6.21 14.85
CA ALA A 389 -12.61 4.85 14.32
C ALA A 389 -13.69 4.00 15.00
N ALA A 390 -13.85 4.11 16.32
CA ALA A 390 -14.90 3.42 17.06
C ALA A 390 -16.31 3.88 16.64
N ILE A 391 -16.52 5.20 16.44
CA ILE A 391 -17.77 5.74 15.89
C ILE A 391 -18.04 5.19 14.48
N GLY A 392 -17.01 5.18 13.64
CA GLY A 392 -17.07 4.63 12.30
C GLY A 392 -17.45 3.15 12.28
N MET A 393 -16.82 2.37 13.16
CA MET A 393 -17.15 0.95 13.36
C MET A 393 -18.61 0.78 13.77
N MET A 394 -19.12 1.57 14.73
CA MET A 394 -20.54 1.54 15.10
C MET A 394 -21.46 1.85 13.90
N ILE A 395 -21.09 2.83 13.05
CA ILE A 395 -21.83 3.13 11.83
C ILE A 395 -21.80 1.95 10.86
N LEU A 396 -20.65 1.31 10.65
CA LEU A 396 -20.54 0.13 9.77
C LEU A 396 -21.40 -1.03 10.29
N LEU A 397 -21.38 -1.30 11.61
CA LEU A 397 -22.22 -2.32 12.24
C LEU A 397 -23.72 -2.00 12.07
N TYR A 398 -24.11 -0.73 12.28
CA TYR A 398 -25.49 -0.27 12.04
C TYR A 398 -25.91 -0.47 10.57
N GLN A 399 -25.01 -0.19 9.63
CA GLN A 399 -25.21 -0.42 8.19
C GLN A 399 -25.07 -1.90 7.78
N ARG A 400 -24.89 -2.81 8.75
CA ARG A 400 -24.70 -4.26 8.55
C ARG A 400 -23.50 -4.60 7.66
N ILE A 401 -22.43 -3.82 7.77
CA ILE A 401 -21.13 -4.04 7.12
C ILE A 401 -20.18 -4.66 8.16
N TRP A 402 -20.26 -5.98 8.31
CA TRP A 402 -19.61 -6.70 9.41
C TRP A 402 -18.15 -7.08 9.17
N TRP A 403 -17.75 -7.24 7.90
CA TRP A 403 -16.43 -7.80 7.59
C TRP A 403 -15.25 -6.92 8.04
N PRO A 404 -15.29 -5.56 7.93
CA PRO A 404 -14.16 -4.76 8.42
C PRO A 404 -14.00 -4.81 9.94
N PRO A 405 -15.07 -4.71 10.76
CA PRO A 405 -14.97 -4.96 12.20
C PRO A 405 -14.41 -6.35 12.57
N VAL A 406 -14.76 -7.41 11.82
CA VAL A 406 -14.21 -8.75 12.06
C VAL A 406 -12.72 -8.82 11.73
N VAL A 407 -12.28 -8.23 10.62
CA VAL A 407 -10.85 -8.12 10.29
C VAL A 407 -10.12 -7.31 11.36
N TRP A 408 -10.68 -6.18 11.79
CA TRP A 408 -10.14 -5.37 12.88
C TRP A 408 -9.95 -6.21 14.15
N LEU A 409 -10.97 -6.96 14.56
CA LEU A 409 -10.91 -7.80 15.77
C LEU A 409 -9.83 -8.88 15.65
N LEU A 410 -9.81 -9.62 14.54
CA LEU A 410 -8.85 -10.70 14.31
C LEU A 410 -7.41 -10.19 14.31
N VAL A 411 -7.13 -9.10 13.60
CA VAL A 411 -5.78 -8.52 13.54
C VAL A 411 -5.40 -7.84 14.86
N THR A 412 -6.36 -7.25 15.59
CA THR A 412 -6.11 -6.69 16.93
C THR A 412 -5.73 -7.81 17.91
N VAL A 413 -6.45 -8.93 17.90
CA VAL A 413 -6.13 -10.12 18.71
C VAL A 413 -4.74 -10.68 18.34
N ALA A 414 -4.41 -10.74 17.06
CA ALA A 414 -3.07 -11.09 16.60
C ALA A 414 -2.00 -10.10 17.10
N THR A 415 -2.32 -8.80 17.17
CA THR A 415 -1.42 -7.77 17.69
C THR A 415 -1.19 -7.94 19.19
N VAL A 416 -2.24 -8.30 19.96
CA VAL A 416 -2.13 -8.63 21.38
C VAL A 416 -1.21 -9.83 21.57
N TYR A 417 -1.39 -10.91 20.80
CA TYR A 417 -0.53 -12.08 20.85
C TYR A 417 0.94 -11.72 20.53
N ALA A 418 1.18 -10.97 19.45
CA ALA A 418 2.51 -10.51 19.07
C ALA A 418 3.17 -9.61 20.15
N GLY A 419 2.36 -8.85 20.89
CA GLY A 419 2.82 -8.03 22.00
C GLY A 419 3.12 -8.83 23.27
N ALA A 420 2.25 -9.80 23.58
CA ALA A 420 2.29 -10.64 24.76
C ALA A 420 1.80 -12.06 24.42
N PRO A 421 2.71 -12.96 23.97
CA PRO A 421 2.32 -14.31 23.56
C PRO A 421 1.65 -15.08 24.69
N PHE A 422 0.60 -15.84 24.37
CA PHE A 422 -0.10 -16.68 25.32
C PHE A 422 -0.09 -18.15 24.88
N HIS A 423 0.14 -19.05 25.83
CA HIS A 423 0.43 -20.47 25.57
C HIS A 423 -0.82 -21.35 25.71
N ASN A 424 -1.83 -21.11 24.88
CA ASN A 424 -3.03 -21.95 24.77
C ASN A 424 -3.35 -22.25 23.29
N LEU A 425 -4.36 -23.08 23.02
CA LEU A 425 -4.75 -23.46 21.65
C LEU A 425 -5.05 -22.26 20.75
N LEU A 426 -5.69 -21.22 21.31
CA LEU A 426 -5.96 -19.98 20.59
C LEU A 426 -4.65 -19.25 20.24
N GLY A 427 -3.69 -19.23 21.17
CA GLY A 427 -2.35 -18.67 20.96
C GLY A 427 -1.60 -19.37 19.83
N THR A 428 -1.61 -20.71 19.79
CA THR A 428 -0.99 -21.47 18.71
C THR A 428 -1.62 -21.17 17.34
N ALA A 429 -2.95 -21.07 17.28
CA ALA A 429 -3.64 -20.72 16.03
C ALA A 429 -3.32 -19.29 15.57
N ILE A 430 -3.29 -18.33 16.50
CA ILE A 430 -2.94 -16.94 16.22
C ILE A 430 -1.46 -16.81 15.83
N GLU A 431 -0.57 -17.59 16.45
CA GLU A 431 0.84 -17.62 16.10
C GLU A 431 1.03 -17.99 14.62
N GLN A 432 0.41 -19.08 14.17
CA GLN A 432 0.46 -19.48 12.76
C GLN A 432 -0.05 -18.39 11.82
N PHE A 433 -1.10 -17.68 12.22
CA PHE A 433 -1.61 -16.54 11.45
C PHE A 433 -0.68 -15.32 11.49
N SER A 434 -0.14 -14.97 12.66
CA SER A 434 0.68 -13.76 12.86
C SER A 434 2.12 -13.92 12.37
N GLN A 435 2.59 -15.14 12.15
CA GLN A 435 3.87 -15.43 11.49
C GLN A 435 3.97 -14.84 10.09
N PHE A 436 2.87 -14.73 9.33
CA PHE A 436 2.85 -14.02 8.04
C PHE A 436 3.17 -12.52 8.15
N PHE A 437 3.10 -11.99 9.37
CA PHE A 437 3.45 -10.64 9.77
C PHE A 437 4.65 -10.63 10.73
N TYR A 438 5.49 -11.68 10.71
CA TYR A 438 6.69 -11.82 11.54
C TYR A 438 6.44 -11.74 13.05
N ASN A 439 5.21 -12.04 13.49
CA ASN A 439 4.77 -11.82 14.88
C ASN A 439 5.11 -10.41 15.38
N ASP A 440 5.07 -9.40 14.49
CA ASP A 440 5.46 -8.03 14.78
C ASP A 440 4.21 -7.16 15.01
N PRO A 441 4.00 -6.63 16.24
CA PRO A 441 2.88 -5.73 16.53
C PRO A 441 2.81 -4.51 15.61
N ARG A 442 3.96 -4.02 15.10
CA ARG A 442 4.02 -2.92 14.14
C ARG A 442 3.35 -3.28 12.83
N ARG A 443 3.73 -4.43 12.24
CA ARG A 443 3.20 -4.88 10.95
C ARG A 443 1.70 -5.16 11.02
N LEU A 444 1.23 -5.73 12.13
CA LEU A 444 -0.20 -5.96 12.35
C LEU A 444 -0.96 -4.63 12.56
N SER A 445 -0.39 -3.70 13.35
CA SER A 445 -0.97 -2.36 13.55
C SER A 445 -1.10 -1.56 12.25
N ALA A 446 -0.21 -1.76 11.28
CA ALA A 446 -0.34 -1.19 9.94
C ALA A 446 -1.60 -1.71 9.21
N VAL A 447 -1.88 -3.02 9.30
CA VAL A 447 -3.12 -3.61 8.74
C VAL A 447 -4.36 -3.13 9.47
N VAL A 448 -4.33 -3.04 10.81
CA VAL A 448 -5.43 -2.44 11.59
C VAL A 448 -5.68 -1.01 11.11
N THR A 449 -4.62 -0.24 10.88
CA THR A 449 -4.70 1.15 10.39
C THR A 449 -5.39 1.26 9.03
N MET A 450 -5.13 0.33 8.11
CA MET A 450 -5.82 0.27 6.81
C MET A 450 -7.34 0.10 6.95
N VAL A 451 -7.81 -0.57 8.01
CA VAL A 451 -9.23 -0.80 8.30
C VAL A 451 -9.85 0.34 9.13
N VAL A 452 -9.13 0.90 10.10
CA VAL A 452 -9.66 1.98 10.94
C VAL A 452 -9.68 3.34 10.25
N THR A 453 -8.81 3.55 9.24
CA THR A 453 -8.81 4.78 8.44
C THR A 453 -10.14 5.05 7.74
N PRO A 454 -10.73 4.12 6.96
CA PRO A 454 -12.04 4.32 6.39
C PRO A 454 -13.13 4.45 7.46
N MET A 455 -13.07 3.70 8.57
CA MET A 455 -14.02 3.87 9.69
C MET A 455 -14.00 5.32 10.22
N ALA A 456 -12.82 5.84 10.56
CA ALA A 456 -12.68 7.21 11.04
C ALA A 456 -13.12 8.25 9.99
N GLY A 457 -12.80 8.03 8.71
CA GLY A 457 -13.26 8.90 7.62
C GLY A 457 -14.78 8.95 7.48
N VAL A 458 -15.45 7.80 7.62
CA VAL A 458 -16.91 7.69 7.64
C VAL A 458 -17.50 8.41 8.85
N ALA A 459 -16.88 8.28 10.04
CA ALA A 459 -17.32 8.99 11.24
C ALA A 459 -17.24 10.50 11.07
N VAL A 460 -16.09 11.03 10.63
CA VAL A 460 -15.91 12.47 10.40
C VAL A 460 -16.93 12.98 9.39
N PHE A 461 -17.10 12.27 8.26
CA PHE A 461 -18.08 12.65 7.25
C PHE A 461 -19.50 12.70 7.81
N THR A 462 -19.91 11.65 8.53
CA THR A 462 -21.26 11.53 9.09
C THR A 462 -21.52 12.60 10.14
N LEU A 463 -20.57 12.84 11.05
CA LEU A 463 -20.69 13.84 12.11
C LEU A 463 -20.78 15.26 11.55
N VAL A 464 -19.95 15.59 10.55
CA VAL A 464 -20.00 16.92 9.91
C VAL A 464 -21.30 17.10 9.12
N VAL A 465 -21.73 16.10 8.35
CA VAL A 465 -23.01 16.18 7.63
C VAL A 465 -24.19 16.31 8.59
N ALA A 466 -24.19 15.57 9.70
CA ALA A 466 -25.22 15.68 10.73
C ALA A 466 -25.23 17.06 11.38
N LEU A 467 -24.07 17.60 11.73
CA LEU A 467 -23.93 18.95 12.30
C LEU A 467 -24.47 20.01 11.33
N VAL A 468 -24.10 19.94 10.05
CA VAL A 468 -24.57 20.88 9.02
C VAL A 468 -26.07 20.72 8.79
N ALA A 469 -26.59 19.50 8.77
CA ALA A 469 -28.02 19.24 8.63
C ALA A 469 -28.83 19.81 9.81
N GLU A 470 -28.34 19.67 11.03
CA GLU A 470 -29.01 20.23 12.21
C GLU A 470 -28.93 21.76 12.23
N THR A 471 -27.76 22.32 11.91
CA THR A 471 -27.58 23.78 11.78
C THR A 471 -28.51 24.35 10.70
N LYS A 472 -28.65 23.64 9.57
CA LYS A 472 -29.59 23.99 8.52
C LYS A 472 -31.03 24.00 9.05
N ARG A 473 -31.45 22.94 9.75
CA ARG A 473 -32.80 22.84 10.32
C ARG A 473 -33.11 23.98 11.30
N LEU A 474 -32.14 24.38 12.12
CA LEU A 474 -32.29 25.49 13.07
C LEU A 474 -32.31 26.85 12.35
N THR A 475 -31.48 27.04 11.33
CA THR A 475 -31.37 28.31 10.60
C THR A 475 -32.57 28.55 9.68
N GLU A 476 -33.11 27.49 9.05
CA GLU A 476 -34.29 27.58 8.18
C GLU A 476 -35.57 28.05 8.90
N ARG A 477 -35.57 28.03 10.24
CA ARG A 477 -36.63 28.65 11.07
C ARG A 477 -36.65 30.17 10.95
N PHE A 478 -35.51 30.79 10.63
CA PHE A 478 -35.33 32.25 10.58
C PHE A 478 -35.01 32.74 9.16
N THR A 479 -34.17 32.01 8.40
CA THR A 479 -33.73 32.43 7.06
C THR A 479 -33.45 31.22 6.18
N ARG A 480 -33.99 31.23 4.95
CA ARG A 480 -33.74 30.18 3.96
C ARG A 480 -32.51 30.50 3.13
N LEU A 481 -31.43 29.77 3.34
CA LEU A 481 -30.20 29.88 2.56
C LEU A 481 -30.18 28.87 1.39
N PRO A 482 -29.55 29.20 0.25
CA PRO A 482 -29.42 28.28 -0.88
C PRO A 482 -28.68 26.99 -0.52
N ALA A 483 -29.05 25.86 -1.14
CA ALA A 483 -28.40 24.56 -0.91
C ALA A 483 -26.87 24.56 -1.14
N ARG A 484 -26.39 25.43 -2.02
CA ARG A 484 -24.95 25.61 -2.30
C ARG A 484 -24.18 26.11 -1.08
N VAL A 485 -24.79 26.92 -0.22
CA VAL A 485 -24.17 27.43 1.02
C VAL A 485 -23.91 26.27 1.98
N TRP A 486 -24.89 25.40 2.18
CA TRP A 486 -24.75 24.23 3.05
C TRP A 486 -23.74 23.22 2.49
N ALA A 487 -23.73 23.00 1.18
CA ALA A 487 -22.72 22.15 0.55
C ALA A 487 -21.31 22.72 0.73
N ALA A 488 -21.11 24.03 0.55
CA ALA A 488 -19.85 24.70 0.80
C ALA A 488 -19.43 24.62 2.26
N ALA A 489 -20.36 24.84 3.20
CA ALA A 489 -20.11 24.71 4.63
C ALA A 489 -19.65 23.30 5.01
N THR A 490 -20.31 22.25 4.49
CA THR A 490 -19.87 20.85 4.68
C THR A 490 -18.46 20.64 4.18
N VAL A 491 -18.14 21.08 2.95
CA VAL A 491 -16.79 20.92 2.38
C VAL A 491 -15.75 21.65 3.22
N VAL A 492 -16.01 22.90 3.61
CA VAL A 492 -15.09 23.71 4.44
C VAL A 492 -14.87 23.04 5.78
N LEU A 493 -15.92 22.56 6.45
CA LEU A 493 -15.78 21.88 7.74
C LEU A 493 -15.00 20.57 7.62
N LEU A 494 -15.25 19.76 6.57
CA LEU A 494 -14.51 18.53 6.32
C LEU A 494 -13.03 18.80 6.08
N VAL A 495 -12.70 19.77 5.22
CA VAL A 495 -11.32 20.18 4.94
C VAL A 495 -10.67 20.73 6.21
N ALA A 496 -11.32 21.64 6.92
CA ALA A 496 -10.80 22.22 8.15
C ALA A 496 -10.51 21.14 9.20
N THR A 497 -11.44 20.19 9.40
CA THR A 497 -11.29 19.12 10.40
C THR A 497 -10.15 18.17 10.04
N THR A 498 -10.09 17.73 8.78
CA THR A 498 -9.07 16.77 8.34
C THR A 498 -7.68 17.40 8.27
N VAL A 499 -7.56 18.63 7.76
CA VAL A 499 -6.29 19.39 7.74
C VAL A 499 -5.83 19.75 9.15
N PHE A 500 -6.74 20.16 10.04
CA PHE A 500 -6.43 20.41 11.45
C PHE A 500 -5.88 19.13 12.11
N THR A 501 -6.50 17.98 11.86
CA THR A 501 -6.07 16.70 12.42
C THR A 501 -4.68 16.32 11.92
N ALA A 502 -4.42 16.46 10.61
CA ALA A 502 -3.09 16.22 10.04
C ALA A 502 -2.04 17.19 10.62
N ARG A 503 -2.40 18.47 10.78
CA ARG A 503 -1.53 19.48 11.42
C ARG A 503 -1.27 19.18 12.89
N HIS A 504 -2.25 18.68 13.62
CA HIS A 504 -2.14 18.32 15.04
C HIS A 504 -1.12 17.18 15.23
N TYR A 505 -1.12 16.19 14.32
CA TYR A 505 -0.16 15.08 14.35
C TYR A 505 1.12 15.34 13.53
N LEU A 506 1.31 16.53 12.96
CA LEU A 506 2.43 16.79 12.05
C LEU A 506 3.80 16.54 12.69
N TYR A 507 4.03 16.96 13.94
CA TYR A 507 5.36 16.87 14.58
C TYR A 507 5.93 15.45 14.55
N ARG A 508 5.14 14.46 14.98
CA ARG A 508 5.58 13.05 14.95
C ARG A 508 5.85 12.54 13.54
N HIS A 509 5.12 13.04 12.54
CA HIS A 509 5.28 12.65 11.15
C HIS A 509 6.56 13.22 10.58
N LEU A 510 6.95 14.44 10.98
CA LEU A 510 8.25 15.01 10.66
C LEU A 510 9.38 14.16 11.25
N VAL A 511 9.26 13.78 12.52
CA VAL A 511 10.27 12.95 13.22
C VAL A 511 10.37 11.58 12.56
N LEU A 512 9.25 10.86 12.38
CA LEU A 512 9.28 9.51 11.80
C LEU A 512 9.76 9.46 10.34
N PHE A 513 9.61 10.54 9.59
CA PHE A 513 10.23 10.65 8.27
C PHE A 513 11.70 11.08 8.35
N GLY A 514 12.04 11.98 9.26
CA GLY A 514 13.26 12.78 9.18
C GLY A 514 14.35 12.47 10.21
N ASP A 515 14.03 11.80 11.31
CA ASP A 515 14.95 11.55 12.44
C ASP A 515 16.22 10.84 12.01
N LYS A 516 16.13 9.93 11.03
CA LYS A 516 17.26 9.19 10.45
C LYS A 516 17.88 9.85 9.21
N TYR A 517 17.44 11.05 8.87
CA TYR A 517 17.96 11.89 7.79
C TYR A 517 18.49 13.23 8.35
N ASP A 518 18.86 13.25 9.62
CA ASP A 518 19.32 14.42 10.38
C ASP A 518 20.77 14.81 10.08
N SER A 519 21.58 13.86 9.63
CA SER A 519 22.98 14.03 9.29
C SER A 519 23.42 13.10 8.15
N VAL A 520 24.55 13.42 7.51
CA VAL A 520 25.19 12.56 6.50
C VAL A 520 26.54 12.13 7.06
N ILE A 521 26.69 10.83 7.32
CA ILE A 521 27.91 10.25 7.92
C ILE A 521 29.01 10.07 6.86
N ILE A 522 28.65 9.72 5.63
CA ILE A 522 29.58 9.53 4.51
C ILE A 522 29.72 10.84 3.75
N ASP A 523 30.85 11.52 3.90
CA ASP A 523 31.10 12.82 3.29
C ASP A 523 31.79 12.72 1.92
N GLN A 524 32.07 13.87 1.29
CA GLN A 524 32.72 13.89 -0.01
C GLN A 524 34.16 13.33 0.04
N LYS A 525 34.88 13.51 1.16
CA LYS A 525 36.24 12.97 1.30
C LYS A 525 36.22 11.45 1.38
N ASP A 526 35.23 10.87 2.07
CA ASP A 526 35.04 9.43 2.07
C ASP A 526 34.79 8.91 0.65
N LEU A 527 33.90 9.57 -0.11
CA LEU A 527 33.61 9.22 -1.51
C LEU A 527 34.86 9.35 -2.40
N ASP A 528 35.62 10.43 -2.27
CA ASP A 528 36.86 10.67 -3.01
C ASP A 528 37.94 9.62 -2.65
N ALA A 529 38.03 9.25 -1.37
CA ALA A 529 38.91 8.18 -0.92
C ALA A 529 38.53 6.83 -1.52
N PHE A 530 37.25 6.45 -1.51
CA PHE A 530 36.79 5.23 -2.18
C PHE A 530 37.00 5.25 -3.70
N ALA A 531 36.81 6.40 -4.34
CA ALA A 531 37.09 6.58 -5.77
C ALA A 531 38.59 6.41 -6.08
N TYR A 532 39.47 6.94 -5.23
CA TYR A 532 40.91 6.73 -5.34
C TYR A 532 41.27 5.26 -5.12
N LEU A 533 40.75 4.61 -4.06
CA LEU A 533 40.98 3.19 -3.79
C LEU A 533 40.56 2.30 -4.98
N ALA A 534 39.44 2.63 -5.63
CA ALA A 534 38.96 1.92 -6.81
C ALA A 534 39.87 2.06 -8.06
N SER A 535 40.82 2.99 -8.05
CA SER A 535 41.84 3.17 -9.09
C SER A 535 43.13 2.39 -8.85
N LEU A 536 43.33 1.86 -7.64
CA LEU A 536 44.55 1.15 -7.28
C LEU A 536 44.63 -0.23 -7.95
N PRO A 537 45.85 -0.73 -8.29
CA PRO A 537 46.02 -2.08 -8.80
C PRO A 537 45.42 -3.12 -7.86
N GLY A 538 44.68 -4.08 -8.41
CA GLY A 538 44.05 -5.16 -7.64
C GLY A 538 42.66 -4.85 -7.08
N ALA A 539 42.22 -3.58 -7.07
CA ALA A 539 40.97 -3.15 -6.44
C ALA A 539 39.69 -3.79 -7.04
N ARG A 540 39.76 -4.32 -8.27
CA ARG A 540 38.63 -4.99 -8.95
C ARG A 540 38.87 -6.48 -9.18
N THR A 541 39.96 -7.04 -8.66
CA THR A 541 40.38 -8.43 -8.93
C THR A 541 40.46 -9.30 -7.68
N THR A 542 40.27 -8.74 -6.49
CA THR A 542 40.02 -9.51 -5.27
C THR A 542 38.57 -10.01 -5.29
N LEU A 543 38.41 -11.28 -5.65
CA LEU A 543 37.20 -12.08 -5.43
C LEU A 543 37.17 -12.58 -3.99
#